data_AF-A0A8T4BK52-F1
#
_entry.id   AF-A0A8T4BK52-F1
#
_cell.length_a   1.000
_cell.length_b   1.000
_cell.length_c   1.000
_cell.angle_alpha   90.00
_cell.angle_beta   90.00
_cell.angle_gamma   90.00
#
_symmetry.space_group_name_H-M   'P 1'
#
loop_
_entity.id
_entity.type
_entity.pdbx_description
1 polymer ?
#
loop_
_entity_poly.entity_id
_entity_poly.type
_entity_poly.pdbx_seq_one_letter_code
_entity_poly.pdbx_strand_id
1 'polypeptide(L)'
;MKEEEDLNLTEILTALQDFMTQDGAISEEQRAFYNAFRVHLNSHEGSFTIEDIETLLLKTKSEIQDISEDEFGNMGEAILSQYNTKNKEAINDRIRRLAEEEAAKRALAEAERQRLEEERLAEEARLEEERLAEEARLAEEARLAEEERLAEEARLAEEARLAEEARLAEEARLAEEQRLAEEARLAEEQRLAEEARLAEQARLAEEARLAEQARLAEEARLAEEARLAEEARLADEARIQAELEAGAAAKQAYWDAQADIPDPEVKDLPDLPEQQQAPLSPEADGSPLTVKVLIGVAAVLSLLGAFFVL
;
A
#
# COMPACT_ATOMS: atom_id res chain seq x y z
N MET A 1 -33.04 -49.41 -78.37
CA MET A 1 -31.93 -48.57 -78.88
C MET A 1 -31.40 -49.23 -80.12
N LYS A 2 -31.03 -48.46 -81.13
CA LYS A 2 -30.31 -49.00 -82.28
C LYS A 2 -28.82 -49.03 -81.96
N GLU A 3 -28.20 -50.18 -82.18
CA GLU A 3 -26.75 -50.32 -82.12
C GLU A 3 -26.18 -49.95 -83.50
N GLU A 4 -24.89 -49.59 -83.56
CA GLU A 4 -24.21 -49.44 -84.84
C GLU A 4 -24.15 -50.80 -85.53
N GLU A 5 -24.65 -50.86 -86.75
CA GLU A 5 -24.70 -52.05 -87.58
C GLU A 5 -23.65 -51.97 -88.67
N ASP A 6 -22.82 -53.01 -88.78
CA ASP A 6 -21.90 -53.15 -89.90
C ASP A 6 -22.65 -53.27 -91.23
N LEU A 7 -22.01 -52.84 -92.33
CA LEU A 7 -22.58 -53.08 -93.65
C LEU A 7 -22.51 -54.57 -93.97
N ASN A 8 -23.50 -55.09 -94.68
CA ASN A 8 -23.42 -56.42 -95.27
C ASN A 8 -22.92 -56.36 -96.71
N LEU A 9 -22.48 -57.51 -97.23
CA LEU A 9 -22.00 -57.68 -98.60
C LEU A 9 -22.92 -57.04 -99.65
N THR A 10 -24.24 -57.21 -99.49
CA THR A 10 -25.24 -56.69 -100.44
C THR A 10 -25.27 -55.17 -100.40
N GLU A 11 -25.25 -54.55 -99.21
CA GLU A 11 -25.26 -53.09 -99.06
C GLU A 11 -24.01 -52.45 -99.65
N ILE A 12 -22.84 -53.06 -99.45
CA ILE A 12 -21.55 -52.60 -100.01
C ILE A 12 -21.58 -52.65 -101.54
N LEU A 13 -21.99 -53.80 -102.10
CA LEU A 13 -22.04 -53.97 -103.56
C LEU A 13 -23.13 -53.11 -104.20
N THR A 14 -24.25 -52.89 -103.51
CA THR A 14 -25.33 -52.02 -104.00
C THR A 14 -24.88 -50.57 -104.03
N ALA A 15 -24.27 -50.07 -102.96
CA ALA A 15 -23.74 -48.70 -102.92
C ALA A 15 -22.70 -48.44 -104.03
N LEU A 16 -21.79 -49.40 -104.25
CA LEU A 16 -20.79 -49.31 -105.32
C LEU A 16 -21.43 -49.36 -106.71
N GLN A 17 -22.43 -50.23 -106.91
CA GLN A 17 -23.13 -50.36 -108.19
C GLN A 17 -23.99 -49.14 -108.51
N ASP A 18 -24.70 -48.59 -107.53
CA ASP A 18 -25.51 -47.37 -107.68
C ASP A 18 -24.62 -46.18 -108.09
N PHE A 19 -23.44 -46.05 -107.49
CA PHE A 19 -22.46 -45.03 -107.87
C PHE A 19 -21.98 -45.19 -109.32
N MET A 20 -21.49 -46.37 -109.71
CA MET A 20 -20.99 -46.60 -111.09
C MET A 20 -22.07 -46.49 -112.17
N THR A 21 -23.35 -46.61 -111.79
CA THR A 21 -24.47 -46.51 -112.73
C THR A 21 -25.10 -45.12 -112.78
N GLN A 22 -24.63 -44.19 -111.93
CA GLN A 22 -25.17 -42.83 -111.82
C GLN A 22 -25.06 -42.04 -113.14
N ASP A 23 -24.00 -42.26 -113.91
CA ASP A 23 -23.74 -41.58 -115.19
C ASP A 23 -24.26 -42.37 -116.42
N GLY A 24 -25.01 -43.45 -116.21
CA GLY A 24 -25.70 -44.20 -117.26
C GLY A 24 -24.84 -45.18 -118.07
N ALA A 25 -23.53 -45.24 -117.86
CA ALA A 25 -22.64 -46.25 -118.44
C ALA A 25 -21.49 -46.63 -117.48
N ILE A 26 -21.27 -47.94 -117.28
CA ILE A 26 -20.16 -48.46 -116.48
C ILE A 26 -18.94 -48.64 -117.41
N SER A 27 -17.80 -48.06 -117.04
CA SER A 27 -16.55 -48.22 -117.81
C SER A 27 -15.97 -49.63 -117.71
N GLU A 28 -15.03 -49.99 -118.59
CA GLU A 28 -14.37 -51.30 -118.53
C GLU A 28 -13.53 -51.43 -117.25
N GLU A 29 -12.90 -50.34 -116.82
CA GLU A 29 -12.08 -50.23 -115.62
C GLU A 29 -12.93 -50.36 -114.35
N GLN A 30 -14.08 -49.68 -114.29
CA GLN A 30 -15.06 -49.80 -113.21
C GLN A 30 -15.60 -51.23 -113.09
N ARG A 31 -15.90 -51.87 -114.23
CA ARG A 31 -16.36 -53.26 -114.26
C ARG A 31 -15.28 -54.23 -113.78
N ALA A 32 -14.03 -54.01 -114.17
CA ALA A 32 -12.90 -54.81 -113.70
C ALA A 32 -12.72 -54.69 -112.18
N PHE A 33 -12.80 -53.47 -111.64
CA PHE A 33 -12.71 -53.22 -110.21
C PHE A 33 -13.87 -53.82 -109.43
N TYR A 34 -15.12 -53.65 -109.87
CA TYR A 34 -16.28 -54.26 -109.23
C TYR A 34 -16.15 -55.79 -109.12
N ASN A 35 -15.69 -56.44 -110.19
CA ASN A 35 -15.51 -57.89 -110.20
C ASN A 35 -14.40 -58.33 -109.22
N ALA A 36 -13.26 -57.64 -109.22
CA ALA A 36 -12.16 -57.93 -108.31
C ALA A 36 -12.57 -57.67 -106.84
N PHE A 37 -13.21 -56.53 -106.57
CA PHE A 37 -13.69 -56.16 -105.23
C PHE A 37 -14.73 -57.16 -104.72
N ARG A 38 -15.67 -57.58 -105.58
CA ARG A 38 -16.65 -58.61 -105.24
C ARG A 38 -16.00 -59.94 -104.86
N VAL A 39 -14.91 -60.34 -105.51
CA VAL A 39 -14.17 -61.55 -105.14
C VAL A 39 -13.53 -61.41 -103.76
N HIS A 40 -12.90 -60.27 -103.48
CA HIS A 40 -12.32 -59.99 -102.16
C HIS A 40 -13.37 -59.96 -101.06
N LEU A 41 -14.51 -59.31 -101.29
CA LEU A 41 -15.62 -59.27 -100.34
C LEU A 41 -16.22 -60.65 -100.06
N ASN A 42 -16.38 -61.51 -101.08
CA ASN A 42 -16.87 -62.88 -100.87
C ASN A 42 -15.87 -63.78 -100.14
N SER A 43 -14.59 -63.40 -100.13
CA SER A 43 -13.52 -64.14 -99.44
C SER A 43 -13.26 -63.60 -98.03
N HIS A 44 -13.87 -62.47 -97.65
CA HIS A 44 -13.77 -61.90 -96.31
C HIS A 44 -14.62 -62.70 -95.33
N GLU A 45 -14.03 -63.05 -94.19
CA GLU A 45 -14.71 -63.77 -93.11
C GLU A 45 -15.08 -62.79 -91.99
N GLY A 46 -16.33 -62.84 -91.52
CA GLY A 46 -16.81 -61.99 -90.44
C GLY A 46 -17.68 -60.83 -90.91
N SER A 47 -17.83 -59.81 -90.07
CA SER A 47 -18.56 -58.58 -90.42
C SER A 47 -17.66 -57.63 -91.21
N PHE A 48 -18.28 -56.70 -91.94
CA PHE A 48 -17.54 -55.68 -92.69
C PHE A 48 -17.50 -54.40 -91.87
N THR A 49 -16.49 -54.29 -91.00
CA THR A 49 -16.20 -53.02 -90.33
C THR A 49 -15.73 -51.98 -91.34
N ILE A 50 -15.75 -50.70 -90.98
CA ILE A 50 -15.20 -49.64 -91.85
C ILE A 50 -13.74 -49.96 -92.23
N GLU A 51 -12.94 -50.40 -91.26
CA GLU A 51 -11.52 -50.73 -91.45
C GLU A 51 -11.33 -51.91 -92.42
N ASP A 52 -12.21 -52.92 -92.36
CA ASP A 52 -12.20 -54.05 -93.30
C ASP A 52 -12.53 -53.58 -94.73
N ILE A 53 -13.56 -52.74 -94.88
CA ILE A 53 -14.00 -52.22 -96.18
C ILE A 53 -12.88 -51.38 -96.82
N GLU A 54 -12.26 -50.47 -96.06
CA GLU A 54 -11.14 -49.65 -96.50
C GLU A 54 -9.96 -50.52 -96.94
N THR A 55 -9.62 -51.54 -96.16
CA THR A 55 -8.55 -52.48 -96.48
C THR A 55 -8.82 -53.24 -97.77
N LEU A 56 -10.05 -53.74 -97.96
CA LEU A 56 -10.44 -54.48 -99.17
C LEU A 56 -10.49 -53.57 -100.41
N LEU A 57 -10.90 -52.31 -100.25
CA LEU A 57 -10.88 -51.30 -101.31
C LEU A 57 -9.45 -51.01 -101.77
N LEU A 58 -8.53 -50.76 -100.82
CA LEU A 58 -7.12 -50.51 -101.11
C LEU A 58 -6.44 -51.71 -101.76
N LYS A 59 -6.73 -52.92 -101.28
CA LYS A 59 -6.25 -54.17 -101.89
C LYS A 59 -6.70 -54.26 -103.36
N THR A 60 -7.97 -54.01 -103.63
CA THR A 60 -8.51 -54.04 -105.00
C THR A 60 -7.89 -52.95 -105.86
N LYS A 61 -7.67 -51.74 -105.32
CA LYS A 61 -7.02 -50.65 -106.05
C LYS A 61 -5.58 -50.96 -106.43
N SER A 62 -4.87 -51.72 -105.60
CA SER A 62 -3.50 -52.15 -105.90
C SER A 62 -3.44 -53.17 -107.05
N GLU A 63 -4.49 -53.98 -107.22
CA GLU A 63 -4.64 -54.96 -108.29
C GLU A 63 -5.14 -54.33 -109.60
N ILE A 64 -6.07 -53.37 -109.51
CA ILE A 64 -6.65 -52.67 -110.66
C ILE A 64 -6.15 -51.22 -110.68
N GLN A 65 -5.00 -51.01 -111.32
CA GLN A 65 -4.32 -49.71 -111.34
C GLN A 65 -4.96 -48.69 -112.29
N ASP A 66 -5.82 -49.13 -113.20
CA ASP A 66 -6.40 -48.31 -114.29
C ASP A 66 -7.47 -47.32 -113.83
N ILE A 67 -7.88 -47.35 -112.56
CA ILE A 67 -8.80 -46.38 -111.96
C ILE A 67 -8.02 -45.18 -111.40
N SER A 68 -8.51 -43.97 -111.66
CA SER A 68 -7.94 -42.73 -111.12
C SER A 68 -8.09 -42.63 -109.59
N GLU A 69 -7.23 -41.86 -108.92
CA GLU A 69 -7.32 -41.68 -107.46
C GLU A 69 -8.63 -41.01 -107.05
N ASP A 70 -9.09 -40.00 -107.81
CA ASP A 70 -10.35 -39.31 -107.56
C ASP A 70 -11.55 -40.25 -107.68
N GLU A 71 -11.56 -41.10 -108.72
CA GLU A 71 -12.67 -42.02 -108.96
C GLU A 71 -12.69 -43.17 -107.95
N PHE A 72 -11.52 -43.67 -107.54
CA PHE A 72 -11.41 -44.61 -106.43
C PHE A 72 -11.91 -44.00 -105.11
N GLY A 73 -11.55 -42.73 -104.84
CA GLY A 73 -12.03 -41.99 -103.68
C GLY A 73 -13.56 -41.89 -103.65
N ASN A 74 -14.18 -41.52 -104.78
CA ASN A 74 -15.63 -41.41 -104.90
C ASN A 74 -16.35 -42.76 -104.69
N MET A 75 -15.78 -43.87 -105.20
CA MET A 75 -16.31 -45.22 -104.94
C MET A 75 -16.25 -45.60 -103.46
N GLY A 76 -15.15 -45.28 -102.79
CA GLY A 76 -15.01 -45.49 -101.35
C GLY A 76 -16.00 -44.64 -100.55
N GLU A 77 -16.15 -43.36 -100.91
CA GLU A 77 -17.11 -42.45 -100.28
C GLU A 77 -18.55 -42.93 -100.43
N ALA A 78 -18.94 -43.43 -101.60
CA ALA A 78 -20.28 -43.97 -101.84
C ALA A 78 -20.61 -45.13 -100.89
N ILE A 79 -19.66 -46.05 -100.68
CA ILE A 79 -19.81 -47.20 -99.77
C ILE A 79 -19.84 -46.73 -98.31
N LEU A 80 -18.92 -45.86 -97.89
CA LEU A 80 -18.83 -45.39 -96.51
C LEU A 80 -20.00 -44.45 -96.11
N SER A 81 -20.54 -43.70 -97.07
CA SER A 81 -21.76 -42.90 -96.89
C SER A 81 -22.98 -43.76 -96.56
N GLN A 82 -23.05 -44.97 -97.13
CA GLN A 82 -24.11 -45.93 -96.81
C GLN A 82 -24.01 -46.43 -95.36
N TYR A 83 -22.79 -46.65 -94.84
CA TYR A 83 -22.57 -46.97 -93.43
C TYR A 83 -23.04 -45.82 -92.52
N ASN A 84 -22.65 -44.59 -92.83
CA ASN A 84 -23.04 -43.42 -92.05
C ASN A 84 -24.57 -43.20 -92.06
N THR A 85 -25.21 -43.42 -93.20
CA THR A 85 -26.67 -43.31 -93.34
C THR A 85 -27.40 -44.38 -92.54
N LYS A 86 -26.94 -45.63 -92.62
CA LYS A 86 -27.49 -46.77 -91.85
C LYS A 86 -27.40 -46.53 -90.34
N ASN A 87 -26.27 -45.98 -89.88
CA ASN A 87 -25.96 -45.82 -88.46
C ASN A 87 -26.27 -44.43 -87.89
N LYS A 88 -26.79 -43.50 -88.69
CA LYS A 88 -27.05 -42.11 -88.29
C LYS A 88 -27.80 -41.97 -86.98
N GLU A 89 -28.86 -42.75 -86.78
CA GLU A 89 -29.67 -42.70 -85.55
C GLU A 89 -28.90 -43.26 -84.35
N ALA A 90 -28.21 -44.40 -84.50
CA ALA A 90 -27.41 -45.01 -83.45
C ALA A 90 -26.26 -44.10 -82.99
N ILE A 91 -25.57 -43.45 -83.95
CA ILE A 91 -24.50 -42.49 -83.69
C ILE A 91 -25.04 -41.26 -82.93
N ASN A 92 -26.16 -40.69 -83.39
CA ASN A 92 -26.77 -39.54 -82.72
C ASN A 92 -27.24 -39.88 -81.29
N ASP A 93 -27.82 -41.06 -81.08
CA ASP A 93 -28.23 -41.55 -79.76
C ASP A 93 -27.02 -41.79 -78.85
N ARG A 94 -25.90 -42.29 -79.40
CA ARG A 94 -24.62 -42.42 -78.66
C ARG A 94 -24.09 -41.05 -78.23
N ILE A 95 -24.07 -40.07 -79.12
CA ILE A 95 -23.62 -38.71 -78.82
C ILE A 95 -24.49 -38.08 -77.72
N ARG A 96 -25.81 -38.21 -77.81
CA ARG A 96 -26.73 -37.70 -76.79
C ARG A 96 -26.45 -38.34 -75.42
N ARG A 97 -26.28 -39.67 -75.37
CA ARG A 97 -25.95 -40.37 -74.11
C ARG A 97 -24.63 -39.93 -73.52
N LEU A 98 -23.59 -39.78 -74.35
CA LEU A 98 -22.29 -39.28 -73.88
C LEU A 98 -22.40 -37.87 -73.33
N ALA A 99 -23.18 -37.00 -73.98
CA ALA A 99 -23.43 -35.65 -73.49
C ALA A 99 -24.22 -35.64 -72.17
N GLU A 100 -25.23 -36.51 -72.02
CA GLU A 100 -26.00 -36.68 -70.79
C GLU A 100 -25.14 -37.25 -69.65
N GLU A 101 -24.30 -38.25 -69.93
CA GLU A 101 -23.37 -38.84 -68.95
C GLU A 101 -22.33 -37.81 -68.49
N GLU A 102 -21.77 -37.03 -69.42
CA GLU A 102 -20.82 -35.97 -69.08
C GLU A 102 -21.48 -34.85 -68.29
N ALA A 103 -22.71 -34.45 -68.66
CA ALA A 103 -23.49 -33.48 -67.90
C ALA A 103 -23.80 -33.99 -66.49
N ALA A 104 -24.16 -35.27 -66.34
CA ALA A 104 -24.41 -35.90 -65.04
C ALA A 104 -23.14 -35.94 -64.17
N LYS A 105 -21.98 -36.28 -64.76
CA LYS A 105 -20.68 -36.25 -64.06
C LYS A 105 -20.33 -34.84 -63.58
N ARG A 106 -20.53 -33.82 -64.43
CA ARG A 106 -20.29 -32.42 -64.07
C ARG A 106 -21.23 -31.97 -62.95
N ALA A 107 -22.52 -32.30 -63.04
CA ALA A 107 -23.49 -31.96 -62.01
C ALA A 107 -23.17 -32.65 -60.66
N LEU A 108 -22.73 -33.91 -60.68
CA LEU A 108 -22.30 -34.61 -59.47
C LEU A 108 -21.07 -33.94 -58.84
N ALA A 109 -20.07 -33.60 -59.66
CA ALA A 109 -18.86 -32.93 -59.19
C ALA A 109 -19.14 -31.53 -58.63
N GLU A 110 -20.07 -30.79 -59.22
CA GLU A 110 -20.51 -29.49 -58.71
C GLU A 110 -21.27 -29.62 -57.39
N ALA A 111 -22.19 -30.59 -57.30
CA ALA A 111 -22.90 -30.88 -56.06
C ALA A 111 -21.95 -31.30 -54.92
N GLU A 112 -20.93 -32.11 -55.23
CA GLU A 112 -19.91 -32.49 -54.24
C GLU A 112 -19.08 -31.29 -53.77
N ARG A 113 -18.69 -30.40 -54.70
CA ARG A 113 -17.99 -29.14 -54.35
C ARG A 113 -18.84 -28.25 -53.45
N GLN A 114 -20.12 -28.09 -53.77
CA GLN A 114 -21.04 -27.29 -52.95
C GLN A 114 -21.18 -27.88 -51.54
N ARG A 115 -21.31 -29.20 -51.41
CA ARG A 115 -21.39 -29.86 -50.09
C ARG A 115 -20.12 -29.69 -49.27
N LEU A 116 -18.94 -29.82 -49.90
CA LEU A 116 -17.66 -29.60 -49.22
C LEU A 116 -17.48 -28.12 -48.82
N GLU A 117 -17.95 -27.19 -49.64
CA GLU A 117 -17.91 -25.76 -49.31
C GLU A 117 -18.86 -25.42 -48.15
N GLU A 118 -20.08 -25.95 -48.16
CA GLU A 118 -21.04 -25.82 -47.05
C GLU A 118 -20.49 -26.43 -45.75
N GLU A 119 -19.86 -27.60 -45.82
CA GLU A 119 -19.22 -28.25 -44.66
C GLU A 119 -18.06 -27.40 -44.12
N ARG A 120 -17.20 -26.88 -45.00
CA ARG A 120 -16.09 -25.98 -44.62
C ARG A 120 -16.61 -24.69 -43.97
N LEU A 121 -17.67 -24.09 -44.50
CA LEU A 121 -18.28 -22.88 -43.92
C LEU A 121 -18.93 -23.19 -42.56
N ALA A 122 -19.56 -24.35 -42.41
CA ALA A 122 -20.13 -24.78 -41.14
C ALA A 122 -19.05 -25.05 -40.08
N GLU A 123 -17.92 -25.65 -40.47
CA GLU A 123 -16.78 -25.85 -39.58
C GLU A 123 -16.13 -24.52 -39.17
N GLU A 124 -15.91 -23.61 -40.13
CA GLU A 124 -15.38 -22.27 -39.88
C GLU A 124 -16.28 -21.48 -38.92
N ALA A 125 -17.60 -21.54 -39.11
CA ALA A 125 -18.56 -20.89 -38.20
C ALA A 125 -18.52 -21.48 -36.78
N ARG A 126 -18.39 -22.81 -36.65
CA ARG A 126 -18.27 -23.46 -35.33
C ARG A 126 -16.99 -23.09 -34.60
N LEU A 127 -15.86 -23.04 -35.31
CA LEU A 127 -14.57 -22.64 -34.72
C LEU A 127 -14.59 -21.18 -34.28
N GLU A 128 -15.22 -20.30 -35.05
CA GLU A 128 -15.36 -18.88 -34.65
C GLU A 128 -16.29 -18.72 -33.44
N GLU A 129 -17.40 -19.47 -33.38
CA GLU A 129 -18.26 -19.49 -32.19
C GLU A 129 -17.52 -19.98 -30.94
N GLU A 130 -16.73 -21.05 -31.06
CA GLU A 130 -15.90 -21.58 -29.97
C GLU A 130 -14.85 -20.56 -29.51
N ARG A 131 -14.17 -19.88 -30.46
CA ARG A 131 -13.18 -18.83 -30.17
C ARG A 131 -13.81 -17.65 -29.41
N LEU A 132 -14.99 -17.20 -29.85
CA LEU A 132 -15.71 -16.11 -29.18
C LEU A 132 -16.20 -16.51 -27.79
N ALA A 133 -16.64 -17.76 -27.61
CA ALA A 133 -17.03 -18.29 -26.31
C ALA A 133 -15.84 -18.38 -25.33
N GLU A 134 -14.68 -18.82 -25.82
CA GLU A 134 -13.44 -18.86 -25.02
C GLU A 134 -12.97 -17.46 -24.64
N GLU A 135 -12.98 -16.52 -25.59
CA GLU A 135 -12.64 -15.11 -25.36
C GLU A 135 -13.55 -14.48 -24.29
N ALA A 136 -14.86 -14.73 -24.36
CA ALA A 136 -15.82 -14.27 -23.36
C ALA A 136 -15.54 -14.87 -21.97
N ARG A 137 -15.20 -16.17 -21.91
CA ARG A 137 -14.88 -16.85 -20.65
C ARG A 137 -13.62 -16.30 -20.00
N LEU A 138 -12.56 -16.05 -20.79
CA LEU A 138 -11.32 -15.43 -20.31
C LEU A 138 -11.54 -13.99 -19.84
N ALA A 139 -12.38 -13.22 -20.53
CA ALA A 139 -12.74 -11.87 -20.11
C ALA A 139 -13.51 -11.86 -18.79
N GLU A 140 -14.42 -12.81 -18.58
CA GLU A 140 -15.14 -12.97 -17.31
C GLU A 140 -14.20 -13.39 -16.17
N GLU A 141 -13.30 -14.34 -16.42
CA GLU A 141 -12.27 -14.77 -15.46
C GLU A 141 -11.37 -13.61 -15.05
N ALA A 142 -10.91 -12.79 -16.00
CA ALA A 142 -10.11 -11.61 -15.73
C ALA A 142 -10.87 -10.57 -14.88
N ARG A 143 -12.16 -10.36 -15.15
CA ARG A 143 -13.00 -9.44 -14.38
C ARG A 143 -13.17 -9.92 -12.94
N LEU A 144 -13.41 -11.21 -12.73
CA LEU A 144 -13.54 -11.79 -11.38
C LEU A 144 -12.23 -11.71 -10.60
N ALA A 145 -11.09 -11.97 -11.25
CA ALA A 145 -9.78 -11.82 -10.62
C ALA A 145 -9.47 -10.36 -10.23
N GLU A 146 -9.88 -9.39 -11.06
CA GLU A 146 -9.75 -7.97 -10.72
C GLU A 146 -10.65 -7.58 -9.55
N GLU A 147 -11.89 -8.06 -9.52
CA GLU A 147 -12.84 -7.83 -8.41
C GLU A 147 -12.29 -8.41 -7.10
N GLU A 148 -11.74 -9.62 -7.11
CA GLU A 148 -11.11 -10.24 -5.94
C GLU A 148 -9.91 -9.42 -5.44
N ARG A 149 -9.05 -8.94 -6.35
CA ARG A 149 -7.90 -8.10 -5.99
C ARG A 149 -8.34 -6.78 -5.35
N LEU A 150 -9.36 -6.12 -5.89
CA LEU A 150 -9.91 -4.88 -5.33
C LEU A 150 -10.55 -5.11 -3.96
N ALA A 151 -11.24 -6.24 -3.76
CA ALA A 151 -11.80 -6.62 -2.47
C ALA A 151 -10.70 -6.88 -1.43
N GLU A 152 -9.60 -7.54 -1.82
CA GLU A 152 -8.46 -7.75 -0.94
C GLU A 152 -7.76 -6.43 -0.57
N GLU A 153 -7.55 -5.54 -1.55
CA GLU A 153 -6.98 -4.21 -1.32
C GLU A 153 -7.85 -3.39 -0.35
N ALA A 154 -9.18 -3.42 -0.51
CA ALA A 154 -10.11 -2.76 0.40
C ALA A 154 -10.03 -3.33 1.83
N ARG A 155 -9.92 -4.65 1.98
CA ARG A 155 -9.78 -5.30 3.29
C ARG A 155 -8.48 -4.91 3.98
N LEU A 156 -7.36 -4.89 3.25
CA LEU A 156 -6.06 -4.48 3.79
C LEU A 156 -6.04 -3.01 4.19
N ALA A 157 -6.69 -2.13 3.41
CA ALA A 157 -6.84 -0.72 3.76
C ALA A 157 -7.68 -0.52 5.03
N GLU A 158 -8.76 -1.28 5.21
CA GLU A 158 -9.57 -1.25 6.42
C GLU A 158 -8.79 -1.76 7.65
N GLU A 159 -8.06 -2.88 7.50
CA GLU A 159 -7.21 -3.42 8.55
C GLU A 159 -6.13 -2.41 8.99
N ALA A 160 -5.48 -1.74 8.04
CA ALA A 160 -4.50 -0.70 8.32
C ALA A 160 -5.12 0.49 9.08
N ARG A 161 -6.33 0.92 8.71
CA ARG A 161 -7.05 2.00 9.39
C ARG A 161 -7.38 1.63 10.84
N LEU A 162 -7.87 0.40 11.07
CA LEU A 162 -8.19 -0.10 12.41
C LEU A 162 -6.93 -0.22 13.28
N ALA A 163 -5.81 -0.66 12.71
CA ALA A 163 -4.52 -0.72 13.41
C ALA A 163 -4.02 0.69 13.81
N GLU A 164 -4.17 1.68 12.92
CA GLU A 164 -3.82 3.06 13.23
C GLU A 164 -4.72 3.65 14.33
N GLU A 165 -6.03 3.41 14.26
CA GLU A 165 -6.99 3.83 15.30
C GLU A 165 -6.65 3.22 16.66
N ALA A 166 -6.31 1.93 16.70
CA ALA A 166 -5.88 1.26 17.94
C ALA A 166 -4.59 1.87 18.51
N ARG A 167 -3.62 2.20 17.66
CA ARG A 167 -2.36 2.86 18.09
C ARG A 167 -2.62 4.23 18.70
N LEU A 168 -3.47 5.04 18.05
CA LEU A 168 -3.83 6.37 18.56
C LEU A 168 -4.60 6.29 19.88
N ALA A 169 -5.48 5.30 20.05
CA ALA A 169 -6.18 5.06 21.30
C ALA A 169 -5.22 4.66 22.44
N GLU A 170 -4.22 3.82 22.14
CA GLU A 170 -3.19 3.44 23.12
C GLU A 170 -2.31 4.64 23.51
N GLU A 171 -1.88 5.44 22.54
CA GLU A 171 -1.12 6.68 22.78
C GLU A 171 -1.89 7.66 23.66
N ALA A 172 -3.18 7.85 23.40
CA ALA A 172 -4.05 8.69 24.21
C ALA A 172 -4.17 8.17 25.66
N ARG A 173 -4.31 6.84 25.85
CA ARG A 173 -4.36 6.23 27.18
C ARG A 173 -3.05 6.44 27.96
N LEU A 174 -1.90 6.26 27.30
CA LEU A 174 -0.59 6.48 27.92
C LEU A 174 -0.38 7.95 28.30
N ALA A 175 -0.82 8.89 27.46
CA ALA A 175 -0.75 10.31 27.76
C ALA A 175 -1.64 10.68 28.96
N GLU A 176 -2.84 10.10 29.08
CA GLU A 176 -3.72 10.29 30.23
C GLU A 176 -3.10 9.71 31.51
N GLU A 177 -2.53 8.50 31.44
CA GLU A 177 -1.83 7.88 32.57
C GLU A 177 -0.65 8.73 33.06
N GLN A 178 0.15 9.29 32.15
CA GLN A 178 1.25 10.20 32.50
C GLN A 178 0.74 11.47 33.20
N ARG A 179 -0.36 12.07 32.71
CA ARG A 179 -0.97 13.25 33.34
C ARG A 179 -1.46 12.95 34.75
N LEU A 180 -2.13 11.82 34.96
CA LEU A 180 -2.61 11.41 36.28
C LEU A 180 -1.45 11.13 37.24
N ALA A 181 -0.36 10.53 36.75
CA ALA A 181 0.85 10.31 37.54
C ALA A 181 1.53 11.62 37.95
N GLU A 182 1.59 12.61 37.05
CA GLU A 182 2.12 13.94 37.34
C GLU A 182 1.24 14.69 38.36
N GLU A 183 -0.08 14.64 38.21
CA GLU A 183 -1.02 15.23 39.16
C GLU A 183 -0.87 14.61 40.56
N ALA A 184 -0.75 13.28 40.64
CA ALA A 184 -0.52 12.59 41.90
C ALA A 184 0.81 13.01 42.56
N ARG A 185 1.89 13.17 41.78
CA ARG A 185 3.18 13.64 42.29
C ARG A 185 3.10 15.07 42.84
N LEU A 186 2.42 15.97 42.13
CA LEU A 186 2.22 17.35 42.58
C LEU A 186 1.38 17.41 43.86
N ALA A 187 0.34 16.58 43.97
CA ALA A 187 -0.47 16.48 45.19
C ALA A 187 0.34 15.95 46.39
N GLU A 188 1.22 14.97 46.17
CA GLU A 188 2.14 14.47 47.21
C GLU A 188 3.15 15.54 47.65
N GLU A 189 3.74 16.27 46.70
CA GLU A 189 4.65 17.37 46.99
C GLU A 189 3.98 18.48 47.82
N GLN A 190 2.73 18.84 47.48
CA GLN A 190 1.95 19.80 48.26
C GLN A 190 1.68 19.31 49.70
N ARG A 191 1.33 18.03 49.87
CA ARG A 191 1.13 17.45 51.20
C ARG A 191 2.40 17.46 52.04
N LEU A 192 3.55 17.10 51.46
CA LEU A 192 4.84 17.13 52.15
C LEU A 192 5.24 18.57 52.53
N ALA A 193 4.98 19.55 51.66
CA ALA A 193 5.23 20.96 51.94
C ALA A 193 4.34 21.48 53.08
N GLU A 194 3.06 21.08 53.12
CA GLU A 194 2.14 21.43 54.20
C GLU A 194 2.57 20.79 55.53
N GLU A 195 2.95 19.51 55.52
CA GLU A 195 3.48 18.80 56.69
C GLU A 195 4.75 19.47 57.24
N ALA A 196 5.69 19.84 56.37
CA ALA A 196 6.89 20.57 56.76
C ALA A 196 6.57 21.92 57.40
N ARG A 197 5.60 22.66 56.86
CA ARG A 197 5.15 23.95 57.41
C ARG A 197 4.49 23.79 58.78
N LEU A 198 3.67 22.76 58.97
CA LEU A 198 3.06 22.45 60.27
C LEU A 198 4.11 22.04 61.30
N ALA A 199 5.11 21.25 60.90
CA ALA A 199 6.24 20.88 61.76
C ALA A 199 7.07 22.10 62.18
N GLU A 200 7.33 23.03 61.27
CA GLU A 200 8.02 24.30 61.58
C GLU A 200 7.20 25.17 62.56
N GLN A 201 5.88 25.29 62.33
CA GLN A 201 4.99 26.00 63.25
C GLN A 201 4.99 25.38 64.65
N ALA A 202 4.97 24.05 64.75
CA ALA A 202 5.06 23.34 66.02
C ALA A 202 6.39 23.63 66.74
N ARG A 203 7.52 23.63 66.00
CA ARG A 203 8.84 23.97 66.56
C ARG A 203 8.88 25.40 67.07
N LEU A 204 8.37 26.36 66.32
CA LEU A 204 8.31 27.77 66.73
C LEU A 204 7.40 27.97 67.96
N ALA A 205 6.28 27.25 68.04
CA ALA A 205 5.41 27.28 69.21
C ALA A 205 6.08 26.69 70.46
N GLU A 206 6.84 25.60 70.31
CA GLU A 206 7.64 25.03 71.40
C GLU A 206 8.75 25.98 71.85
N GLU A 207 9.47 26.60 70.91
CA GLU A 207 10.50 27.61 71.20
C GLU A 207 9.90 28.81 71.96
N ALA A 208 8.74 29.32 71.53
CA ALA A 208 8.04 30.40 72.22
C ALA A 208 7.63 30.01 73.65
N ARG A 209 7.15 28.77 73.86
CA ARG A 209 6.82 28.26 75.20
C ARG A 209 8.05 28.15 76.09
N LEU A 210 9.18 27.68 75.56
CA LEU A 210 10.45 27.60 76.30
C LEU A 210 10.96 29.00 76.66
N ALA A 211 10.85 29.97 75.75
CA ALA A 211 11.21 31.36 76.01
C ALA A 211 10.31 31.99 77.09
N GLU A 212 9.00 31.72 77.08
CA GLU A 212 8.09 32.17 78.14
C GLU A 212 8.43 31.53 79.49
N GLN A 213 8.72 30.23 79.52
CA GLN A 213 9.18 29.55 80.74
C GLN A 213 10.48 30.15 81.28
N ALA A 214 11.44 30.46 80.41
CA ALA A 214 12.68 31.13 80.80
C ALA A 214 12.41 32.52 81.40
N ARG A 215 11.51 33.30 80.80
CA ARG A 215 11.10 34.63 81.32
C ARG A 215 10.43 34.51 82.69
N LEU A 216 9.53 33.56 82.88
CA LEU A 216 8.87 33.31 84.17
C LEU A 216 9.88 32.85 85.24
N ALA A 217 10.86 32.04 84.86
CA ALA A 217 11.93 31.62 85.77
C ALA A 217 12.84 32.81 86.16
N GLU A 218 13.16 33.70 85.23
CA GLU A 218 13.90 34.94 85.51
C GLU A 218 13.10 35.89 86.41
N GLU A 219 11.82 36.09 86.13
CA GLU A 219 10.90 36.89 86.96
C GLU A 219 10.82 36.34 88.39
N ALA A 220 10.70 35.01 88.55
CA ALA A 220 10.74 34.35 89.85
C ALA A 220 12.08 34.58 90.59
N ARG A 221 13.21 34.52 89.87
CA ARG A 221 14.54 34.79 90.45
C ARG A 221 14.66 36.23 90.92
N LEU A 222 14.19 37.20 90.12
CA LEU A 222 14.19 38.63 90.48
C LEU A 222 13.27 38.90 91.68
N ALA A 223 12.12 38.24 91.76
CA ALA A 223 11.22 38.34 92.91
C ALA A 223 11.85 37.77 94.19
N GLU A 224 12.58 36.65 94.08
CA GLU A 224 13.34 36.08 95.21
C GLU A 224 14.49 37.00 95.64
N GLU A 225 15.25 37.57 94.70
CA GLU A 225 16.29 38.55 94.97
C GLU A 225 15.74 39.80 95.68
N ALA A 226 14.59 40.31 95.22
CA ALA A 226 13.91 41.43 95.87
C ALA A 226 13.48 41.09 97.30
N ARG A 227 12.95 39.87 97.54
CA ARG A 227 12.59 39.39 98.89
C ARG A 227 13.80 39.31 99.81
N LEU A 228 14.93 38.79 99.31
CA LEU A 228 16.18 38.72 100.07
C LEU A 228 16.74 40.13 100.37
N ALA A 229 16.63 41.07 99.43
CA ALA A 229 17.03 42.46 99.65
C ALA A 229 16.15 43.17 100.70
N GLU A 230 14.84 42.88 100.71
CA GLU A 230 13.92 43.38 101.72
C GLU A 230 14.20 42.78 103.11
N GLU A 231 14.45 41.47 103.17
CA GLU A 231 14.88 40.79 104.40
C GLU A 231 16.19 41.38 104.95
N ALA A 232 17.18 41.65 104.08
CA ALA A 232 18.42 42.31 104.45
C ALA A 232 18.18 43.73 104.98
N ARG A 233 17.27 44.51 104.37
CA ARG A 233 16.88 45.83 104.88
C ARG A 233 16.24 45.76 106.25
N LEU A 234 15.32 44.82 106.48
CA LEU A 234 14.70 44.63 107.78
C LEU A 234 15.72 44.19 108.84
N ALA A 235 16.69 43.35 108.47
CA ALA A 235 17.79 42.97 109.35
C ALA A 235 18.69 44.17 109.70
N ASP A 236 19.02 45.02 108.74
CA ASP A 236 19.77 46.25 108.97
C ASP A 236 19.00 47.25 109.85
N GLU A 237 17.69 47.39 109.63
CA GLU A 237 16.83 48.24 110.46
C GLU A 237 16.75 47.71 111.90
N ALA A 238 16.63 46.40 112.08
CA ALA A 238 16.70 45.76 113.39
C ALA A 238 18.07 45.96 114.08
N ARG A 239 19.17 45.92 113.31
CA ARG A 239 20.52 46.20 113.81
C ARG A 239 20.64 47.66 114.29
N ILE A 240 20.14 48.62 113.51
CA ILE A 240 20.13 50.05 113.87
C ILE A 240 19.28 50.27 115.12
N GLN A 241 18.12 49.61 115.23
CA GLN A 241 17.27 49.72 116.41
C GLN A 241 17.96 49.16 117.67
N ALA A 242 18.62 48.01 117.56
CA ALA A 242 19.42 47.45 118.65
C ALA A 242 20.58 48.38 119.06
N GLU A 243 21.21 49.06 118.09
CA GLU A 243 22.27 50.04 118.34
C GLU A 243 21.74 51.30 119.05
N LEU A 244 20.54 51.77 118.67
CA LEU A 244 19.85 52.88 119.33
C LEU A 244 19.43 52.51 120.77
N GLU A 245 18.92 51.31 121.00
CA GLU A 245 18.58 50.81 122.33
C GLU A 245 19.81 50.64 123.21
N ALA A 246 20.91 50.11 122.66
CA ALA A 246 22.19 50.03 123.36
C ALA A 246 22.74 51.43 123.69
N GLY A 247 22.62 52.40 122.77
CA GLY A 247 22.97 53.80 123.01
C GLY A 247 22.08 54.46 124.07
N ALA A 248 20.79 54.14 124.11
CA ALA A 248 19.87 54.62 125.13
C ALA A 248 20.19 54.02 126.51
N ALA A 249 20.49 52.72 126.58
CA ALA A 249 20.94 52.06 127.80
C ALA A 249 22.27 52.64 128.32
N ALA A 250 23.22 52.94 127.43
CA ALA A 250 24.47 53.60 127.80
C ALA A 250 24.25 55.03 128.34
N LYS A 251 23.31 55.80 127.76
CA LYS A 251 22.92 57.12 128.27
C LYS A 251 22.23 57.06 129.63
N GLN A 252 21.40 56.05 129.86
CA GLN A 252 20.74 55.87 131.16
C GLN A 252 21.77 55.55 132.26
N ALA A 253 22.74 54.67 131.96
CA ALA A 253 23.85 54.36 132.87
C ALA A 253 24.74 55.58 133.19
N TYR A 254 24.89 56.52 132.24
CA TYR A 254 25.60 57.79 132.47
C TYR A 254 24.85 58.69 133.47
N TRP A 255 23.53 58.78 133.39
CA TRP A 255 22.72 59.63 134.29
C TRP A 255 22.56 59.05 135.70
N ASP A 256 22.55 57.73 135.86
CA ASP A 256 22.44 57.07 137.18
C ASP A 256 23.70 57.24 138.04
N ALA A 257 24.85 57.61 137.47
CA ALA A 257 26.13 57.75 138.18
C ALA A 257 26.33 59.11 138.86
N GLN A 258 25.42 60.08 138.73
CA GLN A 258 25.67 61.48 139.10
C GLN A 258 24.64 62.03 140.10
N ALA A 259 24.68 61.52 141.34
CA ALA A 259 23.95 62.06 142.48
C ALA A 259 24.83 62.05 143.76
N ASP A 260 25.74 63.02 143.92
CA ASP A 260 26.02 63.72 145.18
C ASP A 260 27.12 64.81 145.01
N ILE A 261 26.96 65.94 145.71
CA ILE A 261 27.93 67.03 146.03
C ILE A 261 28.07 68.23 145.03
N PRO A 262 28.23 69.49 145.53
CA PRO A 262 27.69 70.73 144.94
C PRO A 262 28.70 71.66 144.24
N ASP A 263 28.12 72.73 143.65
CA ASP A 263 28.62 73.87 142.87
C ASP A 263 29.98 74.50 143.28
N PRO A 264 30.76 75.01 142.30
CA PRO A 264 31.00 76.47 142.30
C PRO A 264 31.02 77.15 140.91
N GLU A 265 30.29 78.27 140.84
CA GLU A 265 30.75 79.66 140.60
C GLU A 265 31.85 80.02 139.55
N VAL A 266 31.42 80.94 138.65
CA VAL A 266 32.14 82.09 138.02
C VAL A 266 33.24 81.76 136.99
N LYS A 267 32.93 81.75 135.68
CA LYS A 267 32.84 82.86 134.69
C LYS A 267 34.17 83.31 134.05
N ASP A 268 34.21 82.98 132.76
CA ASP A 268 34.62 83.75 131.57
C ASP A 268 36.12 84.01 131.26
N LEU A 269 36.51 83.31 130.17
CA LEU A 269 37.66 83.43 129.24
C LEU A 269 39.03 82.92 129.73
N PRO A 270 39.74 82.15 128.85
CA PRO A 270 40.64 82.81 127.90
C PRO A 270 40.77 82.16 126.50
N ASP A 271 41.01 83.02 125.50
CA ASP A 271 41.48 82.70 124.14
C ASP A 271 42.97 82.36 124.12
N LEU A 272 43.38 81.35 123.32
CA LEU A 272 44.73 80.99 122.77
C LEU A 272 44.68 79.53 122.21
N PRO A 273 45.58 79.05 121.31
CA PRO A 273 46.25 79.67 120.15
C PRO A 273 46.19 78.80 118.85
N GLU A 274 46.79 79.32 117.78
CA GLU A 274 46.93 78.79 116.40
C GLU A 274 47.33 77.31 116.24
N GLN A 275 46.61 76.58 115.38
CA GLN A 275 47.18 75.59 114.47
C GLN A 275 46.51 75.67 113.09
N GLN A 276 47.35 75.91 112.07
CA GLN A 276 47.03 75.92 110.64
C GLN A 276 47.87 74.82 109.97
N GLN A 277 47.22 73.88 109.27
CA GLN A 277 47.72 73.02 108.19
C GLN A 277 46.52 72.15 107.72
N ALA A 278 45.91 72.43 106.55
CA ALA A 278 46.22 71.90 105.21
C ALA A 278 45.79 70.42 105.01
N PRO A 279 45.51 69.91 103.79
CA PRO A 279 45.16 70.55 102.51
C PRO A 279 43.86 69.96 101.88
N LEU A 280 43.35 70.57 100.82
CA LEU A 280 42.54 69.84 99.83
C LEU A 280 43.16 70.06 98.45
N SER A 281 43.99 69.09 98.10
CA SER A 281 44.60 68.87 96.79
C SER A 281 43.77 67.84 95.99
N PRO A 282 44.02 67.72 94.67
CA PRO A 282 43.03 67.47 93.64
C PRO A 282 43.22 66.08 92.99
N GLU A 283 42.78 65.92 91.73
CA GLU A 283 43.00 64.75 90.85
C GLU A 283 42.05 63.58 91.16
N ALA A 284 41.72 62.68 90.25
CA ALA A 284 42.37 62.23 89.03
C ALA A 284 41.27 61.52 88.19
N ASP A 285 41.20 61.69 86.87
CA ASP A 285 42.01 60.97 85.88
C ASP A 285 41.33 59.68 85.39
N GLY A 286 41.57 59.35 84.12
CA GLY A 286 41.23 58.03 83.58
C GLY A 286 40.59 58.00 82.18
N SER A 287 41.21 58.62 81.19
CA SER A 287 41.27 58.02 79.83
C SER A 287 42.12 56.71 79.91
N PRO A 288 42.27 55.82 78.90
CA PRO A 288 42.15 56.10 77.45
C PRO A 288 41.81 54.91 76.48
N LEU A 289 41.67 55.22 75.16
CA LEU A 289 42.04 54.39 73.96
C LEU A 289 41.23 53.07 73.73
N THR A 290 40.90 52.54 72.55
CA THR A 290 41.28 52.76 71.14
C THR A 290 40.59 51.71 70.24
N VAL A 291 39.94 52.15 69.15
CA VAL A 291 40.09 51.68 67.73
C VAL A 291 39.74 50.19 67.41
N LYS A 292 39.07 49.75 66.33
CA LYS A 292 39.11 50.02 64.86
C LYS A 292 37.85 49.35 64.24
N VAL A 293 37.07 50.03 63.39
CA VAL A 293 37.07 49.93 61.89
C VAL A 293 36.54 48.60 61.33
N LEU A 294 35.47 48.65 60.52
CA LEU A 294 35.57 48.48 59.06
C LEU A 294 34.29 48.90 58.32
N ILE A 295 34.45 49.88 57.44
CA ILE A 295 33.54 50.24 56.34
C ILE A 295 33.90 49.36 55.15
N GLY A 296 32.89 48.87 54.43
CA GLY A 296 33.03 48.30 53.10
C GLY A 296 31.87 48.73 52.20
N VAL A 297 32.08 49.81 51.45
CA VAL A 297 31.27 50.21 50.28
C VAL A 297 32.08 49.83 49.05
N ALA A 298 31.49 49.12 48.07
CA ALA A 298 31.68 49.38 46.64
C ALA A 298 30.80 48.46 45.77
N ALA A 299 30.09 49.10 44.87
CA ALA A 299 29.37 48.52 43.73
C ALA A 299 30.34 47.96 42.68
N VAL A 300 29.87 46.97 41.91
CA VAL A 300 30.33 46.75 40.53
C VAL A 300 29.11 46.47 39.64
N LEU A 301 28.90 47.40 38.71
CA LEU A 301 28.10 47.29 37.49
C LEU A 301 28.96 46.68 36.36
N SER A 302 28.37 45.82 35.54
CA SER A 302 28.72 45.49 34.15
C SER A 302 27.50 44.72 33.61
N LEU A 303 26.60 45.18 32.72
CA LEU A 303 26.65 45.80 31.39
C LEU A 303 27.27 44.94 30.27
N LEU A 304 26.51 44.88 29.15
CA LEU A 304 26.75 44.30 27.80
C LEU A 304 26.23 42.86 27.60
N GLY A 305 25.34 42.51 26.67
CA GLY A 305 24.80 43.23 25.50
C GLY A 305 25.54 42.89 24.19
N ALA A 306 25.09 41.84 23.50
CA ALA A 306 25.31 41.49 22.07
C ALA A 306 24.28 40.39 21.73
N PHE A 307 23.37 40.40 20.74
CA PHE A 307 23.24 40.99 19.39
C PHE A 307 24.25 40.47 18.35
N PHE A 308 23.95 39.31 17.73
CA PHE A 308 24.06 39.01 16.27
C PHE A 308 23.63 37.54 15.99
N VAL A 309 22.59 37.27 15.16
CA VAL A 309 22.64 36.74 13.75
C VAL A 309 23.32 35.36 13.68
N LEU A 310 22.72 34.25 13.20
CA LEU A 310 21.86 33.98 12.04
C LEU A 310 20.96 32.76 12.35
#